data_AF-X0SPK5-F1
#
_entry.id   AF-X0SPK5-F1
#
_cell.length_a   1.000
_cell.length_b   1.000
_cell.length_c   1.000
_cell.angle_alpha   90.00
_cell.angle_beta   90.00
_cell.angle_gamma   90.00
#
_symmetry.space_group_name_H-M   'P 1'
#
loop_
_entity.id
_entity.type
_entity.pdbx_description
1 polymer ?
#
loop_
_entity_poly.entity_id
_entity_poly.type
_entity_poly.pdbx_seq_one_letter_code
_entity_poly.pdbx_strand_id
1 'polypeptide(L)'
;MDFDKQKVDDMTLALMYLVMHDERENGARAWKGFDWDTMNRLHENGFIGDPVSKAKSVTVTAEGMAMSKRLFQEYFSASPE
;
A
#
# COMPACT_ATOMS: atom_id res chain seq x y z
N MET A 1 -21.71 4.49 1.81
CA MET A 1 -21.81 4.09 0.39
C MET A 1 -21.35 2.65 0.31
N ASP A 2 -22.08 1.79 -0.36
CA ASP A 2 -21.62 0.42 -0.60
C ASP A 2 -20.66 0.43 -1.79
N PHE A 3 -19.44 -0.04 -1.55
CA PHE A 3 -18.40 -0.18 -2.56
C PHE A 3 -17.55 -1.41 -2.23
N ASP A 4 -16.82 -1.89 -3.24
CA ASP A 4 -15.89 -2.99 -3.08
C ASP A 4 -14.66 -2.54 -2.27
N LYS A 5 -14.68 -2.83 -0.97
CA LYS A 5 -13.58 -2.50 -0.05
C LYS A 5 -12.28 -3.19 -0.47
N GLN A 6 -12.36 -4.43 -0.94
CA GLN A 6 -11.18 -5.18 -1.36
C GLN A 6 -10.53 -4.52 -2.57
N LYS A 7 -11.34 -4.07 -3.54
CA LYS A 7 -10.81 -3.33 -4.69
C LYS A 7 -10.16 -2.01 -4.27
N VAL A 8 -10.73 -1.30 -3.30
CA VAL A 8 -10.13 -0.06 -2.77
C VAL A 8 -8.83 -0.34 -2.03
N ASP A 9 -8.75 -1.44 -1.27
CA ASP A 9 -7.53 -1.86 -0.58
C ASP A 9 -6.42 -2.19 -1.61
N ASP A 10 -6.75 -2.96 -2.64
CA ASP A 10 -5.82 -3.32 -3.72
C ASP A 10 -5.30 -2.07 -4.46
N MET A 11 -6.19 -1.13 -4.82
CA MET A 11 -5.76 0.09 -5.50
C MET A 11 -4.94 1.00 -4.58
N THR A 12 -5.27 1.03 -3.29
CA THR A 12 -4.51 1.81 -2.31
C THR A 12 -3.12 1.24 -2.13
N LEU A 13 -3.00 -0.08 -1.98
CA LEU A 13 -1.71 -0.76 -1.89
C LEU A 13 -0.90 -0.59 -3.19
N ALA A 14 -1.54 -0.65 -4.36
CA ALA A 14 -0.91 -0.36 -5.64
C ALA A 14 -0.34 1.07 -5.68
N LEU A 15 -1.15 2.08 -5.32
CA LEU A 15 -0.74 3.48 -5.32
C LEU A 15 0.29 3.79 -4.23
N MET A 16 0.31 3.04 -3.12
CA MET A 16 1.35 3.17 -2.10
C MET A 16 2.74 2.95 -2.68
N TYR A 17 2.90 2.13 -3.73
CA TYR A 17 4.17 1.93 -4.43
C TYR A 17 4.82 3.25 -4.88
N LEU A 18 4.02 4.24 -5.31
CA LEU A 18 4.53 5.54 -5.78
C LEU A 18 5.07 6.44 -4.65
N VAL A 19 4.66 6.18 -3.41
CA VAL A 19 5.04 6.97 -2.24
C VAL A 19 5.93 6.21 -1.27
N MET A 20 6.42 5.02 -1.68
CA MET A 20 7.43 4.26 -0.97
C MET A 20 8.81 4.94 -1.06
N HIS A 21 9.56 4.85 0.01
CA HIS A 21 10.92 5.36 0.18
C HIS A 21 11.67 4.50 1.20
N ASP A 22 12.98 4.70 1.29
CA ASP A 22 13.86 3.95 2.18
C ASP A 22 13.72 2.42 2.04
N GLU A 23 13.64 1.92 0.80
CA GLU A 23 13.52 0.50 0.49
C GLU A 23 14.76 -0.30 0.94
N ARG A 24 14.52 -1.38 1.69
CA ARG A 24 15.52 -2.33 2.22
C ARG A 24 15.01 -3.75 2.02
N GLU A 25 15.88 -4.75 2.21
CA GLU A 25 15.51 -6.17 2.06
C GLU A 25 14.34 -6.61 2.96
N ASN A 26 14.12 -5.94 4.08
CA ASN A 26 13.07 -6.26 5.05
C ASN A 26 11.81 -5.38 4.94
N GLY A 27 11.73 -4.45 4.00
CA GLY A 27 10.57 -3.58 3.82
C GLY A 27 10.90 -2.17 3.34
N ALA A 28 9.90 -1.29 3.36
CA ALA A 28 10.02 0.13 3.00
C ALA A 28 9.29 1.02 4.01
N ARG A 29 9.37 2.33 3.81
CA ARG A 29 8.44 3.28 4.40
C ARG A 29 7.58 3.92 3.33
N ALA A 30 6.34 4.23 3.63
CA ALA A 30 5.44 4.94 2.72
C ALA A 30 4.69 6.06 3.45
N TRP A 31 4.34 7.14 2.75
CA TRP A 31 3.46 8.17 3.30
C TRP A 31 2.04 7.60 3.49
N LYS A 32 1.47 7.75 4.69
CA LYS A 32 0.17 7.13 5.06
C LYS A 32 -1.07 7.98 4.71
N GLY A 33 -0.96 8.83 3.69
CA GLY A 33 -1.98 9.83 3.33
C GLY A 33 -3.22 9.28 2.61
N PHE A 34 -3.72 8.12 3.01
CA PHE A 34 -4.89 7.45 2.44
C PHE A 34 -6.03 7.37 3.46
N ASP A 35 -7.18 6.85 3.02
CA ASP A 35 -8.34 6.60 3.89
C ASP A 35 -7.96 5.70 5.08
N TRP A 36 -8.40 6.08 6.29
CA TRP A 36 -8.02 5.41 7.53
C TRP A 36 -8.52 3.97 7.62
N ASP A 37 -9.76 3.71 7.17
CA ASP A 37 -10.32 2.36 7.24
C ASP A 37 -9.58 1.41 6.30
N THR A 38 -9.17 1.90 5.13
CA THR A 38 -8.31 1.15 4.20
C THR A 38 -6.93 0.87 4.79
N MET A 39 -6.28 1.87 5.40
CA MET A 39 -5.00 1.67 6.07
C MET A 39 -5.09 0.62 7.19
N ASN A 40 -6.17 0.62 7.97
CA ASN A 40 -6.39 -0.40 9.00
C ASN A 40 -6.53 -1.80 8.40
N ARG A 41 -7.30 -1.98 7.31
CA ARG A 41 -7.42 -3.28 6.63
C ARG A 41 -6.09 -3.76 6.04
N LEU A 42 -5.29 -2.86 5.48
CA LEU A 42 -3.95 -3.20 4.98
C LEU A 42 -3.01 -3.64 6.11
N HIS A 43 -3.17 -3.08 7.31
CA HIS A 43 -2.45 -3.52 8.50
C HIS A 43 -2.91 -4.90 8.98
N GLU A 44 -4.23 -5.12 9.06
CA GLU A 44 -4.82 -6.42 9.40
C GLU A 44 -4.39 -7.53 8.43
N ASN A 45 -4.22 -7.18 7.16
CA ASN A 45 -3.71 -8.09 6.12
C ASN A 45 -2.18 -8.26 6.13
N GLY A 46 -1.45 -7.61 7.03
CA GLY A 46 0.00 -7.78 7.17
C GLY A 46 0.86 -7.06 6.11
N PHE A 47 0.27 -6.23 5.24
CA PHE A 47 1.02 -5.51 4.22
C PHE A 47 1.75 -4.28 4.77
N ILE A 48 1.23 -3.70 5.85
CA ILE A 48 1.83 -2.54 6.51
C ILE A 48 1.86 -2.72 8.03
N GLY A 49 2.75 -1.96 8.68
CA GLY A 49 2.74 -1.80 10.13
C GLY A 49 1.56 -0.94 10.59
N ASP A 50 1.39 -0.82 11.91
CA ASP A 50 0.29 -0.07 12.50
C ASP A 50 0.27 1.41 12.01
N PRO A 51 -0.78 1.84 11.29
CA PRO A 51 -0.88 3.20 10.78
C PRO A 51 -1.23 4.21 11.89
N VAL A 52 -1.71 3.77 13.06
CA VAL A 52 -2.14 4.62 14.18
C VAL A 52 -0.91 5.12 14.95
N SER A 53 -0.29 6.16 14.41
CA SER A 53 0.88 6.79 15.00
C SER A 53 0.95 8.28 14.72
N LYS A 54 1.82 9.00 15.44
CA LYS A 54 2.12 10.42 15.16
C LYS A 54 3.03 10.61 13.93
N ALA A 55 3.62 9.52 13.42
CA ALA A 55 4.52 9.57 12.27
C ALA A 55 3.73 9.81 10.98
N LYS A 56 4.32 10.55 10.04
CA LYS A 56 3.74 10.79 8.71
C LYS A 56 3.86 9.58 7.78
N SER A 57 4.76 8.65 8.08
CA SER A 57 4.99 7.44 7.29
C SER A 57 4.70 6.17 8.08
N VAL A 58 4.31 5.13 7.37
CA VAL A 58 4.08 3.78 7.89
C VAL A 58 5.14 2.83 7.32
N THR A 59 5.47 1.79 8.06
CA THR A 59 6.31 0.70 7.55
C THR A 59 5.49 -0.14 6.58
N VAL A 60 6.08 -0.49 5.44
CA VAL A 60 5.55 -1.47 4.49
C VAL A 60 6.35 -2.75 4.64
N THR A 61 5.68 -3.88 4.81
CA THR A 61 6.35 -5.17 4.95
C THR A 61 6.95 -5.62 3.61
N ALA A 62 7.86 -6.58 3.62
CA ALA A 62 8.40 -7.16 2.38
C ALA A 62 7.28 -7.72 1.48
N GLU A 63 6.27 -8.35 2.09
CA GLU A 63 5.07 -8.82 1.37
C GLU A 63 4.24 -7.67 0.81
N GLY A 64 4.00 -6.63 1.59
CA GLY A 64 3.28 -5.43 1.15
C GLY A 64 3.96 -4.74 -0.04
N MET A 65 5.29 -4.67 -0.03
CA MET A 65 6.08 -4.09 -1.13
C MET A 65 6.01 -4.94 -2.40
N ALA A 66 6.13 -6.27 -2.27
CA ALA A 66 6.00 -7.17 -3.41
C ALA A 66 4.59 -7.09 -4.01
N MET A 67 3.56 -7.07 -3.17
CA MET A 67 2.18 -6.98 -3.57
C MET A 67 1.85 -5.61 -4.20
N SER A 68 2.30 -4.50 -3.61
CA SER A 68 2.08 -3.17 -4.16
C SER A 68 2.64 -3.04 -5.57
N LYS A 69 3.87 -3.55 -5.80
CA LYS A 69 4.51 -3.52 -7.11
C LYS A 69 3.76 -4.37 -8.13
N ARG A 70 3.34 -5.58 -7.75
CA ARG A 70 2.54 -6.47 -8.60
C ARG A 70 1.22 -5.81 -9.01
N LEU A 71 0.46 -5.31 -8.04
CA LEU A 71 -0.82 -4.64 -8.29
C LEU A 71 -0.62 -3.39 -9.15
N PHE A 72 0.43 -2.61 -8.90
CA PHE A 72 0.73 -1.44 -9.72
C PHE A 72 0.99 -1.81 -11.18
N GLN A 73 1.76 -2.88 -11.43
CA GLN A 73 1.98 -3.39 -12.77
C GLN A 73 0.69 -3.93 -13.41
N GLU A 74 -0.14 -4.65 -12.66
CA GLU A 74 -1.39 -5.23 -13.14
C GLU A 74 -2.41 -4.17 -13.57
N TYR A 75 -2.56 -3.10 -12.78
CA TYR A 75 -3.64 -2.12 -12.99
C TYR A 75 -3.21 -0.83 -13.68
N PHE A 76 -1.91 -0.49 -13.64
CA PHE A 76 -1.42 0.81 -14.11
C PHE A 76 -0.25 0.71 -15.10
N SER A 77 0.11 -0.49 -15.58
CA SER A 77 1.04 -0.59 -16.70
C SER A 77 0.39 -0.04 -17.98
N ALA A 78 1.13 0.82 -18.70
CA ALA A 78 0.73 1.23 -20.03
C ALA A 78 0.79 0.01 -20.96
N SER A 79 -0.26 -0.20 -21.76
CA SER A 79 -0.12 -1.11 -22.90
C SER A 79 0.95 -0.56 -23.84
N PRO A 80 1.86 -1.38 -24.38
CA PRO A 80 2.77 -0.91 -25.40
C PRO A 80 1.93 -0.46 -26.62
N GLU A 81 2.09 0.80 -27.01
CA GLU A 81 1.58 1.33 -28.28
C GLU A 81 2.21 0.61 -29.48
#